data_AF-A0A1K1KNS9-F1
#
_entry.id   AF-A0A1K1KNS9-F1
#
_cell.length_a   1.000
_cell.length_b   1.000
_cell.length_c   1.000
_cell.angle_alpha   90.00
_cell.angle_beta   90.00
_cell.angle_gamma   90.00
#
_symmetry.space_group_name_H-M   'P 1'
#
loop_
_entity.id
_entity.type
_entity.pdbx_description
1 polymer ?
#
loop_
_entity_poly.entity_id
_entity_poly.type
_entity_poly.pdbx_seq_one_letter_code
_entity_poly.pdbx_strand_id
1 'polypeptide(L)' 'MTATEQYERLKHKIAVKSTPAERISFMRALIALYGNELSDEQIDDLGVNIRLAQEQEEQHES' A
#
# COMPACT_ATOMS: atom_id res chain seq x y z
N MET A 1 -7.58 15.19 12.68
CA MET A 1 -6.69 14.53 11.71
C MET A 1 -7.59 13.79 10.74
N THR A 2 -7.55 14.13 9.46
CA THR A 2 -8.37 13.50 8.41
C THR A 2 -7.77 12.15 8.03
N ALA A 3 -8.56 11.29 7.38
CA ALA A 3 -8.08 10.02 6.84
C ALA A 3 -6.95 10.19 5.83
N THR A 4 -7.02 11.23 4.99
CA THR A 4 -5.95 11.62 4.06
C THR A 4 -4.66 11.95 4.80
N GLU A 5 -4.72 12.70 5.91
CA GLU A 5 -3.54 13.00 6.74
C GLU A 5 -2.97 11.74 7.43
N GLN A 6 -3.84 10.80 7.85
CA GLN A 6 -3.40 9.52 8.39
C GLN A 6 -2.71 8.68 7.32
N TYR A 7 -3.28 8.62 6.12
CA TYR A 7 -2.73 7.93 4.97
C TYR A 7 -1.34 8.46 4.62
N GLU A 8 -1.18 9.78 4.44
CA GLU A 8 0.10 10.42 4.13
C GLU A 8 1.17 10.13 5.20
N ARG A 9 0.78 10.08 6.47
CA ARG A 9 1.69 9.70 7.56
C ARG A 9 2.06 8.21 7.54
N LEU A 10 1.13 7.35 7.15
CA LEU A 10 1.29 5.90 7.18
C LEU A 10 1.94 5.34 5.92
N LYS A 11 1.82 6.00 4.76
CA LYS A 11 2.37 5.51 3.47
C LYS A 11 3.89 5.35 3.51
N HIS A 12 4.60 6.23 4.23
CA HIS A 12 6.05 6.10 4.43
C HIS A 12 6.45 4.79 5.13
N LYS A 13 5.54 4.16 5.89
CA LYS A 13 5.81 2.86 6.52
C LYS A 13 5.81 1.71 5.52
N ILE A 14 5.22 1.87 4.33
CA ILE A 14 5.26 0.85 3.26
C ILE A 14 6.71 0.56 2.89
N ALA A 15 7.52 1.59 2.65
CA ALA A 15 8.93 1.44 2.29
C ALA A 15 9.78 0.77 3.40
N VAL A 16 9.34 0.86 4.66
CA VAL A 16 10.05 0.32 5.82
C VAL A 16 9.66 -1.14 6.12
N LYS A 17 8.60 -1.68 5.49
CA LYS A 17 8.24 -3.11 5.62
C LYS A 17 9.29 -4.01 4.98
N SER A 18 9.56 -5.13 5.64
CA SER A 18 10.72 -5.98 5.38
C SER A 18 10.52 -6.93 4.21
N THR A 19 9.27 -7.34 3.94
CA THR A 19 8.97 -8.25 2.83
C THR A 19 7.93 -7.66 1.87
N PRO A 20 7.91 -8.10 0.59
CA PRO A 20 6.83 -7.78 -0.33
C PRO A 20 5.45 -8.15 0.22
N ALA A 21 5.30 -9.33 0.83
CA ALA A 21 4.05 -9.78 1.48
C ALA A 21 3.51 -8.79 2.53
N GLU A 22 4.40 -8.27 3.38
CA GLU A 22 4.04 -7.29 4.41
C GLU A 22 3.62 -5.95 3.80
N ARG A 23 4.28 -5.52 2.72
CA ARG A 23 3.93 -4.31 1.97
C ARG A 23 2.53 -4.44 1.36
N ILE A 24 2.27 -5.55 0.66
CA ILE A 24 0.98 -5.86 0.04
C ILE A 24 -0.13 -5.86 1.09
N SER A 25 0.07 -6.58 2.19
CA SER A 25 -0.92 -6.68 3.28
C SER A 25 -1.23 -5.32 3.90
N PHE A 26 -0.21 -4.48 4.09
CA PHE A 26 -0.37 -3.14 4.64
C PHE A 26 -1.11 -2.20 3.68
N MET A 27 -0.78 -2.21 2.39
CA MET A 27 -1.47 -1.39 1.38
C MET A 27 -2.94 -1.79 1.23
N ARG A 28 -3.26 -3.09 1.23
CA ARG A 28 -4.66 -3.57 1.24
C ARG A 28 -5.42 -3.11 2.47
N ALA A 29 -4.79 -3.13 3.64
CA ALA A 29 -5.40 -2.62 4.88
C ALA A 29 -5.66 -1.11 4.81
N LEU A 30 -4.76 -0.32 4.21
CA LEU A 30 -4.97 1.11 4.00
C LEU A 30 -6.17 1.40 3.09
N ILE A 31 -6.30 0.68 1.98
CA ILE A 31 -7.46 0.81 1.09
C ILE A 31 -8.75 0.42 1.81
N ALA A 32 -8.75 -0.68 2.58
CA ALA A 32 -9.93 -1.11 3.30
C ALA A 32 -10.38 -0.13 4.41
N LEU A 33 -9.42 0.53 5.07
CA LEU A 33 -9.71 1.47 6.16
C LEU A 33 -10.09 2.87 5.66
N TYR A 34 -9.46 3.35 4.59
CA TYR A 34 -9.55 4.75 4.17
C TYR A 34 -10.04 4.92 2.73
N GLY A 35 -10.35 3.84 1.99
CA GLY A 35 -10.66 3.91 0.56
C GLY A 35 -11.80 4.87 0.19
N ASN A 36 -12.79 5.06 1.06
CA ASN A 36 -13.88 6.02 0.82
C ASN A 36 -13.46 7.49 0.99
N GLU A 37 -12.28 7.74 1.57
CA GLU A 37 -11.74 9.06 1.91
C GLU A 37 -10.44 9.37 1.13
N LEU A 38 -9.93 8.40 0.38
CA LEU A 38 -8.80 8.57 -0.54
C LEU A 38 -9.30 9.06 -1.89
N SER A 39 -8.47 9.82 -2.61
CA SER A 39 -8.75 10.14 -4.01
C SER A 39 -8.54 8.91 -4.90
N ASP A 40 -9.19 8.89 -6.06
CA ASP A 40 -8.99 7.84 -7.06
C ASP A 40 -7.51 7.67 -7.44
N GLU A 41 -6.76 8.78 -7.55
CA GLU A 41 -5.32 8.77 -7.80
C GLU A 41 -4.53 8.06 -6.69
N GLN A 42 -4.91 8.25 -5.42
CA GLN A 42 -4.26 7.57 -4.30
C GLN A 42 -4.59 6.07 -4.28
N ILE A 43 -5.80 5.69 -4.67
CA ILE A 43 -6.20 4.28 -4.77
C ILE A 43 -5.44 3.60 -5.93
N ASP A 44 -5.34 4.27 -7.08
CA ASP A 44 -4.62 3.77 -8.24
C ASP A 44 -3.11 3.60 -7.95
N ASP A 45 -2.48 4.57 -7.29
CA ASP A 45 -1.07 4.47 -6.88
C ASP A 45 -0.83 3.28 -5.94
N LEU A 46 -1.72 3.07 -4.95
CA LEU A 46 -1.65 1.90 -4.08
C LEU A 46 -1.84 0.59 -4.87
N GLY A 47 -2.75 0.57 -5.85
CA GLY A 47 -2.97 -0.57 -6.73
C GLY A 47 -1.73 -0.93 -7.56
N VAL A 48 -1.06 0.06 -8.15
CA VAL A 48 0.19 -0.13 -8.89
C VAL A 48 1.29 -0.66 -7.97
N ASN A 49 1.45 -0.09 -6.78
CA ASN A 49 2.45 -0.54 -5.81
C ASN A 49 2.19 -1.96 -5.30
N ILE A 50 0.93 -2.36 -5.12
CA ILE A 50 0.57 -3.75 -4.80
C ILE A 50 1.03 -4.69 -5.92
N ARG A 51 0.74 -4.36 -7.19
CA ARG A 51 1.13 -5.21 -8.32
C ARG A 51 2.66 -5.37 -8.40
N LEU A 52 3.41 -4.28 -8.25
CA LEU A 52 4.87 -4.32 -8.25
C LEU A 52 5.43 -5.16 -7.10
N ALA A 53 4.83 -5.06 -5.90
CA ALA A 53 5.25 -5.89 -4.77
C ALA A 53 4.93 -7.38 -4.99
N GLN A 54 3.83 -7.71 -5.67
CA GLN A 54 3.50 -9.10 -6.04
C GLN A 54 4.51 -9.67 -7.04
N GLU A 55 4.87 -8.90 -8.07
CA GLU A 55 5.91 -9.29 -9.03
C GLU A 55 7.27 -9.52 -8.34
N GLN A 56 7.62 -8.72 -7.33
CA GLN A 56 8.82 -8.90 -6.52
C GLN A 56 8.79 -10.16 -5.64
N GLU A 57 7.62 -10.51 -5.10
CA GLU A 57 7.41 -11.72 -4.32
C GLU A 57 7.65 -12.97 -5.19
N GLU A 58 7.03 -13.00 -6.38
CA GLU A 58 7.17 -14.11 -7.33
C GLU A 58 8.61 -14.30 -7.83
N GLN A 59 9.35 -13.19 -8.03
CA GLN A 59 10.77 -13.24 -8.42
C GLN A 59 11.71 -13.72 -7.29
N HIS A 60 11.34 -13.52 -6.02
CA HIS A 60 12.13 -13.97 -4.87
C HIS A 60 11.88 -15.45 -4.50
N GLU A 61 10.79 -16.04 -4.97
CA GLU A 61 10.44 -17.46 -4.76
C GLU A 61 10.95 -18.41 -5.88
N SER A 62 11.58 -17.87 -6.94
CA SER A 62 12.19 -18.60 -8.06
C SER A 62 13.70 -18.81 -7.89
#